data_AF-A0A645E083-F1
#
_entry.id   AF-A0A645E083-F1
#
_cell.length_a   1.000
_cell.length_b   1.000
_cell.length_c   1.000
_cell.angle_alpha   90.00
_cell.angle_beta   90.00
_cell.angle_gamma   90.00
#
_symmetry.space_group_name_H-M   'P 1'
#
loop_
_entity.id
_entity.type
_entity.pdbx_description
1 polymer ?
#
loop_
_entity_poly.entity_id
_entity_poly.type
_entity_poly.pdbx_seq_one_letter_code
_entity_poly.pdbx_strand_id
1 'polypeptide(L)' 'MGMKLLTFCSNCGHKLGRSADGTQTETVCPKCGAEIEYTVDEQTVIVKIIKPSEKK' A
#
# COMPACT_ATOMS: atom_id res chain seq x y z
N MET A 1 8.53 -2.97 -21.49
CA MET A 1 8.41 -4.05 -20.47
C MET A 1 8.16 -3.35 -19.14
N GLY A 2 6.91 -3.23 -18.70
CA GLY A 2 6.55 -2.39 -17.55
C GLY A 2 7.07 -2.95 -16.23
N MET A 3 7.68 -2.10 -15.40
CA MET A 3 8.07 -2.45 -14.03
C MET A 3 6.81 -2.66 -13.19
N LYS A 4 6.70 -3.83 -12.55
CA LYS A 4 5.58 -4.15 -11.65
C LYS A 4 5.98 -3.74 -10.24
N LEU A 5 5.48 -2.61 -9.77
CA LEU A 5 5.66 -2.19 -8.39
C LEU A 5 4.68 -2.93 -7.47
N LEU A 6 5.21 -3.46 -6.37
CA LEU A 6 4.45 -4.21 -5.38
C LEU A 6 4.34 -3.38 -4.11
N THR A 7 3.13 -3.26 -3.60
CA THR A 7 2.87 -2.51 -2.37
C THR A 7 2.64 -3.46 -1.21
N PHE A 8 3.31 -3.17 -0.09
CA PHE A 8 3.22 -3.92 1.15
C PHE A 8 2.66 -3.01 2.24
N CYS A 9 1.92 -3.63 3.16
CA CYS A 9 1.43 -2.98 4.35
C CYS A 9 2.60 -2.68 5.29
N SER A 10 2.92 -1.41 5.50
CA SER A 10 3.96 -0.97 6.44
C SER A 10 3.64 -1.29 7.90
N ASN A 11 2.41 -1.69 8.24
CA ASN A 11 2.01 -2.09 9.59
C ASN A 11 2.24 -3.59 9.89
N CYS A 12 2.03 -4.49 8.91
CA CYS A 12 2.06 -5.94 9.18
C CYS A 12 2.82 -6.78 8.14
N GLY A 13 3.41 -6.13 7.13
CA GLY A 13 4.16 -6.75 6.04
C GLY A 13 3.31 -7.48 5.00
N HIS A 14 1.98 -7.44 5.08
CA HIS A 14 1.11 -8.11 4.11
C HIS A 14 1.17 -7.44 2.73
N LYS A 15 1.20 -8.24 1.66
CA LYS A 15 1.17 -7.72 0.28
C LYS A 15 -0.24 -7.23 -0.05
N LEU A 16 -0.39 -5.95 -0.36
CA LEU A 16 -1.69 -5.33 -0.67
C LEU A 16 -2.06 -5.52 -2.13
N GLY A 17 -1.12 -5.35 -3.05
CA GLY A 17 -1.42 -5.47 -4.48
C GLY A 17 -0.30 -4.99 -5.39
N ARG A 18 -0.61 -5.02 -6.70
CA ARG A 18 0.20 -4.38 -7.74
C ARG A 18 -0.34 -2.98 -7.94
N SER A 19 0.52 -1.99 -7.85
CA SER A 19 0.12 -0.60 -8.10
C SER A 19 0.44 -0.25 -9.55
N ALA A 20 -0.53 0.34 -10.24
CA ALA A 20 -0.32 0.96 -11.53
C ALA A 20 0.24 2.38 -11.32
N ASP A 21 1.07 2.84 -12.25
CA ASP A 21 1.65 4.17 -12.24
C ASP A 21 0.58 5.27 -12.15
N GLY A 22 0.88 6.34 -11.42
CA GLY A 22 0.04 7.55 -11.36
C GLY A 22 -1.27 7.42 -10.56
N THR A 23 -1.51 6.29 -9.90
CA THR A 23 -2.76 6.10 -9.14
C THR A 23 -2.50 6.26 -7.64
N GLN A 24 -3.19 7.21 -7.00
CA GLN A 24 -3.37 7.24 -5.55
C GLN A 24 -4.44 6.21 -5.21
N THR A 25 -4.13 5.26 -4.33
CA THR A 25 -5.09 4.24 -3.92
C THR A 25 -5.12 4.15 -2.40
N GLU A 26 -6.31 4.34 -1.85
CA GLU A 26 -6.61 4.06 -0.46
C GLU A 26 -7.12 2.62 -0.36
N THR A 27 -6.55 1.87 0.59
CA THR A 27 -6.93 0.48 0.82
C THR A 27 -6.86 0.13 2.29
N VAL A 28 -7.73 -0.77 2.72
CA VAL A 28 -7.67 -1.36 4.06
C VAL A 28 -6.95 -2.70 3.95
N CYS A 29 -5.90 -2.88 4.74
CA CYS A 29 -5.17 -4.13 4.77
C CYS A 29 -6.08 -5.26 5.25
N PRO A 30 -6.32 -6.30 4.44
CA PRO A 30 -7.23 -7.39 4.83
C PRO A 30 -6.68 -8.24 5.99
N LYS A 31 -5.36 -8.18 6.24
CA LYS A 31 -4.71 -8.96 7.30
C LYS A 31 -4.86 -8.31 8.67
N CYS A 32 -4.46 -7.04 8.80
CA CYS A 32 -4.47 -6.34 10.08
C CYS A 32 -5.63 -5.35 10.21
N GLY A 33 -6.24 -4.90 9.12
CA GLY A 33 -7.26 -3.85 9.14
C GLY A 33 -6.71 -2.44 9.25
N ALA A 34 -5.41 -2.23 9.02
CA ALA A 34 -4.83 -0.89 8.91
C ALA A 34 -5.32 -0.22 7.62
N GLU A 35 -5.65 1.07 7.69
CA GLU A 35 -6.02 1.90 6.56
C GLU A 35 -4.77 2.57 6.00
N ILE A 36 -4.52 2.38 4.72
CA ILE A 36 -3.23 2.66 4.08
C ILE A 36 -3.50 3.32 2.74
N GLU A 37 -2.82 4.41 2.51
CA GLU A 37 -2.75 5.08 1.23
C GLU A 37 -1.42 4.76 0.59
N TYR A 38 -1.43 4.42 -0.70
CA TYR A 38 -0.20 4.36 -1.48
C TYR A 38 -0.34 5.10 -2.80
N THR A 39 0.76 5.74 -3.21
CA THR A 39 0.88 6.46 -4.46
C THR A 39 2.11 5.98 -5.20
N VAL A 40 1.97 5.73 -6.50
CA VAL A 40 3.09 5.38 -7.38
C VAL A 40 3.48 6.59 -8.19
N ASP A 41 4.69 7.08 -7.94
CA ASP A 41 5.32 8.16 -8.67
C ASP A 41 6.51 7.61 -9.45
N GLU A 42 6.32 7.40 -10.76
CA GLU A 42 7.28 6.82 -11.71
C GLU A 42 7.89 5.47 -11.29
N GLN A 43 8.89 5.47 -10.41
CA GLN A 43 9.59 4.30 -9.89
C GLN A 43 9.56 4.20 -8.35
N THR A 44 8.91 5.16 -7.68
CA THR A 44 8.84 5.27 -6.24
C THR A 44 7.42 4.95 -5.75
N VAL A 45 7.31 4.04 -4.78
CA VAL A 45 6.05 3.76 -4.08
C VAL A 45 6.09 4.48 -2.74
N ILE A 46 5.20 5.44 -2.56
CA ILE A 46 5.03 6.15 -1.29
C ILE A 46 3.86 5.50 -0.57
N VAL A 47 4.10 4.98 0.64
CA VAL A 47 3.07 4.35 1.47
C VAL A 47 2.86 5.16 2.73
N LYS A 48 1.63 5.60 2.98
CA LYS A 48 1.20 6.32 4.19
C LYS A 48 0.18 5.47 4.95
N ILE A 49 0.39 5.31 6.24
CA ILE A 49 -0.60 4.70 7.12
C ILE A 49 -1.54 5.81 7.58
N ILE A 50 -2.79 5.77 7.15
CA ILE A 50 -3.85 6.70 7.60
C ILE A 50 -4.29 6.27 9.00
N LYS A 51 -4.62 4.99 9.17
CA LYS A 51 -5.04 4.42 10.45
C LYS A 51 -4.28 3.13 10.73
N PRO A 52 -3.48 3.05 11.82
CA PRO A 52 -2.82 1.81 12.18
C PRO A 52 -3.84 0.76 12.59
N SER A 53 -3.46 -0.51 12.48
CA SER A 53 -4.33 -1.60 12.91
C SER A 53 -4.54 -1.55 14.43
N GLU A 54 -5.79 -1.56 14.86
CA GLU A 54 -6.18 -1.67 16.27
C GLU A 54 -6.15 -3.13 16.76
N LYS A 55 -5.86 -4.10 15.87
CA LYS A 55 -5.65 -5.51 16.25
C LYS A 55 -4.23 -5.64 16.80
N LYS A 56 -4.08 -5.26 18.07
CA LYS A 56 -2.87 -5.49 18.87
C LYS A 56 -2.75 -6.94 19.30
#